data_AF-A0A0K8PQS9-F1
#
_entry.id   AF-A0A0K8PQS9-F1
#
_cell.length_a   1.000
_cell.length_b   1.000
_cell.length_c   1.000
_cell.angle_alpha   90.00
_cell.angle_beta   90.00
_cell.angle_gamma   90.00
#
_symmetry.space_group_name_H-M   'P 1'
#
loop_
_entity.id
_entity.type
_entity.pdbx_description
1 polymer ?
#
loop_
_entity_poly.entity_id
_entity_poly.type
_entity_poly.pdbx_seq_one_letter_code
_entity_poly.pdbx_strand_id
1 'polypeptide(L)'
;MSLRARINTPEENGNRGEDGHMVASYRAKLLEEIDLAEMSSLAAAERRARLERVLGHIISREGPVLSTVERSQLIRRVVDEALGLGILEPLLEDASITEIMVNGPDAIFVERGGRVEQLPLRFASNDQLMQTIERIVSTVNRRVDESNPMVDARLPSGERVNVIIPPLSLTGATLTIRRFPRSFTLQELIGLGSLDEPMLYLLAGLVQAKFNIIVSGATGTGKTTLLNALSGLIPEGERIITIEDSAELQLQQAHVIRLESRPPNVEGKGQVSIRDLVRNSLRMRPDRIVVGEVRGGESLDMLQAMSTGHDGSLATVHANSAEDALMRLQTLASMSDVEIPFVALHDQINSAVDVIVQLTRFADGARRITEIALMDSHGSDPYRLVTVARFHAQPMTPDGRIHGAFEYFPLPRRTADRLYMANQPIPQAFGIARSAEQLATREAR
;
A
#
# COMPACT_ATOMS: atom_id res chain seq x y z
N MET A 1 48.14 -31.47 -1.24
CA MET A 1 47.98 -30.84 0.09
C MET A 1 46.59 -31.16 0.60
N SER A 2 46.51 -31.67 1.82
CA SER A 2 45.41 -32.46 2.38
C SER A 2 44.20 -31.63 2.84
N LEU A 3 43.02 -32.26 2.77
CA LEU A 3 41.67 -31.89 3.25
C LEU A 3 41.56 -31.41 4.73
N ARG A 4 42.68 -31.13 5.41
CA ARG A 4 42.76 -30.81 6.86
C ARG A 4 42.76 -29.32 7.21
N ALA A 5 42.57 -28.42 6.25
CA ALA A 5 42.64 -26.97 6.48
C ALA A 5 41.27 -26.25 6.57
N ARG A 6 40.14 -26.97 6.71
CA ARG A 6 38.78 -26.39 6.82
C ARG A 6 38.06 -26.67 8.14
N ILE A 7 38.77 -27.09 9.18
CA ILE A 7 38.19 -27.32 10.50
C ILE A 7 39.01 -26.52 11.51
N ASN A 8 38.61 -25.27 11.75
CA ASN A 8 38.76 -24.52 13.00
C ASN A 8 38.49 -23.03 12.73
N THR A 9 37.21 -22.70 12.63
CA THR A 9 36.68 -21.42 13.13
C THR A 9 35.58 -21.81 14.10
N PRO A 10 35.65 -21.42 15.39
CA PRO A 10 34.58 -21.71 16.33
C PRO A 10 33.34 -20.97 15.85
N GLU A 11 32.25 -21.72 15.66
CA GLU A 11 30.92 -21.15 15.47
C GLU A 11 30.55 -20.31 16.71
N GLU A 12 30.25 -19.03 16.51
CA GLU A 12 29.55 -18.19 17.49
C GLU A 12 28.06 -18.58 17.58
N ASN A 13 27.77 -19.87 17.78
CA ASN A 13 26.40 -20.41 17.88
C ASN A 13 25.91 -20.56 19.35
N GLY A 14 26.64 -20.03 20.34
CA GLY A 14 26.37 -20.28 21.76
C GLY A 14 25.26 -19.44 22.42
N ASN A 15 24.98 -18.21 21.96
CA ASN A 15 24.27 -17.25 22.82
C ASN A 15 22.79 -17.01 22.49
N ARG A 16 22.30 -17.43 21.31
CA ARG A 16 20.90 -17.16 20.88
C ARG A 16 19.91 -18.28 21.21
N GLY A 17 20.38 -19.52 21.35
CA GLY A 17 19.55 -20.66 21.76
C GLY A 17 19.14 -20.60 23.23
N GLU A 18 20.06 -20.18 24.11
CA GLU A 18 19.81 -20.00 25.54
C GLU A 18 18.82 -18.86 25.79
N ASP A 19 18.97 -17.74 25.09
CA ASP A 19 18.07 -16.59 25.17
C ASP A 19 16.62 -16.94 24.82
N GLY A 20 16.40 -17.72 23.74
CA GLY A 20 15.06 -18.16 23.34
C GLY A 20 14.42 -19.13 24.33
N HIS A 21 15.22 -20.06 24.89
CA HIS A 21 14.76 -20.96 25.95
C HIS A 21 14.41 -20.20 27.24
N MET A 22 15.17 -19.16 27.57
CA MET A 22 14.93 -18.34 28.75
C MET A 22 13.61 -17.55 28.63
N VAL A 23 13.32 -16.96 27.47
CA VAL A 23 12.04 -16.27 27.22
C VAL A 23 10.86 -17.24 27.36
N ALA A 24 10.93 -18.42 26.75
CA ALA A 24 9.87 -19.42 26.83
C ALA A 24 9.62 -19.91 28.27
N SER A 25 10.69 -20.12 29.04
CA SER A 25 10.63 -20.49 30.46
C SER A 25 9.91 -19.44 31.31
N TYR A 26 10.31 -18.17 31.17
CA TYR A 26 9.68 -17.08 31.93
C TYR A 26 8.26 -16.78 31.49
N ARG A 27 7.93 -16.99 30.21
CA ARG A 27 6.54 -16.91 29.74
C ARG A 27 5.66 -17.95 30.40
N ALA A 28 6.10 -19.22 30.48
CA ALA A 28 5.35 -20.28 31.14
C ALA A 28 5.09 -19.94 32.62
N LYS A 29 6.13 -19.52 33.34
CA LYS A 29 6.01 -19.07 34.74
C LYS A 29 5.07 -17.87 34.89
N LEU A 30 5.16 -16.89 34.00
CA LEU A 30 4.29 -15.72 34.01
C LEU A 30 2.83 -16.13 33.79
N LEU A 31 2.55 -17.06 32.89
CA LEU A 31 1.20 -17.57 32.61
C LEU A 31 0.63 -18.41 33.77
N GLU A 32 1.47 -19.10 34.53
CA GLU A 32 1.06 -19.83 35.74
C GLU A 32 0.70 -18.89 36.91
N GLU A 33 1.33 -17.71 36.98
CA GLU A 33 1.17 -16.76 38.09
C GLU A 33 0.05 -15.73 37.85
N ILE A 34 -0.53 -15.68 36.65
CA ILE A 34 -1.60 -14.75 36.29
C ILE A 34 -2.94 -15.45 36.03
N ASP A 35 -4.03 -14.78 36.40
CA ASP A 35 -5.38 -15.18 36.02
C ASP A 35 -5.76 -14.55 34.66
N LEU A 36 -5.87 -15.38 33.63
CA LEU A 36 -6.28 -14.99 32.27
C LEU A 36 -7.65 -14.28 32.24
N ALA A 37 -8.58 -14.63 33.13
CA ALA A 37 -9.90 -14.01 33.20
C ALA A 37 -9.82 -12.57 33.73
N GLU A 38 -9.03 -12.34 34.79
CA GLU A 38 -8.80 -11.00 35.35
C GLU A 38 -8.10 -10.09 34.32
N MET A 39 -7.12 -10.64 33.60
CA MET A 39 -6.36 -9.93 32.57
C MET A 39 -7.21 -9.50 31.38
N SER A 40 -8.18 -10.32 30.97
CA SER A 40 -9.06 -10.02 29.82
C SER A 40 -9.88 -8.73 30.00
N SER A 41 -10.18 -8.36 31.26
CA SER A 41 -11.00 -7.20 31.62
C SER A 41 -10.25 -5.85 31.64
N LEU A 42 -8.92 -5.87 31.68
CA LEU A 42 -8.08 -4.68 31.78
C LEU A 42 -7.82 -4.03 30.42
N ALA A 43 -7.62 -2.70 30.41
CA ALA A 43 -7.16 -1.98 29.23
C ALA A 43 -5.74 -2.46 28.83
N ALA A 44 -5.39 -2.38 27.54
CA ALA A 44 -4.13 -2.93 27.02
C ALA A 44 -2.87 -2.38 27.72
N ALA A 45 -2.84 -1.07 27.99
CA ALA A 45 -1.72 -0.43 28.70
C ALA A 45 -1.61 -0.92 30.16
N GLU A 46 -2.74 -1.11 30.85
CA GLU A 46 -2.77 -1.58 32.24
C GLU A 46 -2.40 -3.06 32.35
N ARG A 47 -2.88 -3.90 31.41
CA ARG A 47 -2.44 -5.30 31.29
C ARG A 47 -0.92 -5.38 31.16
N ARG A 48 -0.36 -4.58 30.26
CA ARG A 48 1.08 -4.57 29.99
C ARG A 48 1.88 -4.18 31.23
N ALA A 49 1.53 -3.06 31.85
CA ALA A 49 2.19 -2.59 33.07
C ALA A 49 2.08 -3.60 34.22
N ARG A 50 0.96 -4.33 34.32
CA ARG A 50 0.79 -5.37 35.33
C ARG A 50 1.69 -6.57 35.06
N LEU A 51 1.78 -7.05 33.82
CA LEU A 51 2.66 -8.17 33.47
C LEU A 51 4.13 -7.84 33.59
N GLU A 52 4.56 -6.64 33.18
CA GLU A 52 5.94 -6.18 33.37
C GLU A 52 6.32 -6.18 34.87
N ARG A 53 5.37 -5.83 35.74
CA ARG A 53 5.56 -5.82 37.19
C ARG A 53 5.66 -7.23 37.77
N VAL A 54 4.73 -8.12 37.42
CA VAL A 54 4.73 -9.53 37.87
C VAL A 54 6.01 -10.21 37.40
N LEU A 55 6.34 -10.10 36.11
CA LEU A 55 7.55 -10.67 35.56
C LEU A 55 8.81 -10.08 36.20
N GLY A 56 8.81 -8.78 36.48
CA GLY A 56 9.87 -8.14 37.24
C GLY A 56 10.08 -8.79 38.61
N HIS A 57 9.00 -9.16 39.31
CA HIS A 57 9.10 -9.89 40.58
C HIS A 57 9.63 -11.31 40.41
N ILE A 58 9.18 -12.06 39.38
CA ILE A 58 9.66 -13.42 39.09
C ILE A 58 11.18 -13.41 38.85
N ILE A 59 11.66 -12.52 37.97
CA ILE A 59 13.09 -12.43 37.63
C ILE A 59 13.91 -12.01 38.85
N SER A 60 13.40 -11.11 39.69
CA SER A 60 14.11 -10.71 40.92
C SER A 60 14.18 -11.83 41.96
N ARG A 61 13.27 -12.81 41.94
CA ARG A 61 13.20 -13.89 42.92
C ARG A 61 13.98 -15.13 42.50
N GLU A 62 13.93 -15.48 41.21
CA GLU A 62 14.44 -16.75 40.69
C GLU A 62 15.35 -16.59 39.46
N GLY A 63 15.62 -15.35 39.04
CA GLY A 63 16.30 -15.07 37.78
C GLY A 63 17.82 -14.94 37.85
N PRO A 64 18.49 -15.05 36.69
CA PRO A 64 19.93 -14.85 36.59
C PRO A 64 20.32 -13.41 36.91
N VAL A 65 21.58 -13.20 37.27
CA VAL A 65 22.14 -11.86 37.46
C VAL A 65 22.29 -11.20 36.10
N LEU A 66 21.39 -10.26 35.79
CA LEU A 66 21.36 -9.50 34.55
C LEU A 66 21.64 -8.02 34.83
N SER A 67 22.26 -7.33 33.87
CA SER A 67 22.32 -5.88 33.90
C SER A 67 20.93 -5.26 33.77
N THR A 68 20.78 -3.98 34.15
CA THR A 68 19.50 -3.27 34.03
C THR A 68 18.97 -3.27 32.59
N VAL A 69 19.85 -3.16 31.60
CA VAL A 69 19.49 -3.16 30.17
C VAL A 69 18.99 -4.54 29.73
N GLU A 70 19.73 -5.61 30.06
CA GLU A 70 19.35 -6.98 29.70
C GLU A 70 18.03 -7.39 30.38
N ARG A 71 17.84 -7.00 31.65
CA ARG A 71 16.60 -7.26 32.39
C ARG A 71 15.41 -6.57 31.72
N SER A 72 15.54 -5.30 31.36
CA SER A 72 14.47 -4.58 30.66
C SER A 72 14.16 -5.18 29.29
N GLN A 73 15.18 -5.63 28.55
CA GLN A 73 14.99 -6.32 27.27
C GLN A 73 14.33 -7.69 27.42
N LEU A 74 14.67 -8.47 28.46
CA LEU A 74 14.04 -9.76 28.74
C LEU A 74 12.58 -9.58 29.14
N ILE A 75 12.29 -8.63 30.03
CA ILE A 75 10.92 -8.31 30.46
C ILE A 75 10.07 -7.92 29.26
N ARG A 76 10.57 -7.00 28.42
CA ARG A 76 9.89 -6.58 27.21
C ARG A 76 9.59 -7.77 26.30
N ARG A 77 10.58 -8.61 25.98
CA ARG A 77 10.43 -9.80 25.11
C ARG A 77 9.39 -10.80 25.62
N VAL A 78 9.40 -11.12 26.92
CA VAL A 78 8.44 -12.09 27.50
C VAL A 78 7.03 -11.51 27.55
N VAL A 79 6.87 -10.23 27.89
CA VAL A 79 5.55 -9.57 27.91
C VAL A 79 4.98 -9.41 26.50
N ASP A 80 5.82 -9.06 25.53
CA ASP A 80 5.51 -9.04 24.10
C ASP A 80 5.06 -10.44 23.62
N GLU A 81 5.73 -11.51 24.06
CA GLU A 81 5.29 -12.87 23.73
C GLU A 81 3.98 -13.31 24.43
N ALA A 82 3.75 -12.81 25.65
CA ALA A 82 2.58 -13.16 26.48
C ALA A 82 1.31 -12.39 26.07
N LEU A 83 1.42 -11.08 25.77
CA LEU A 83 0.28 -10.23 25.40
C LEU A 83 0.16 -9.96 23.91
N GLY A 84 1.28 -10.02 23.22
CA GLY A 84 1.46 -9.43 21.92
C GLY A 84 1.51 -10.43 20.78
N LEU A 85 2.11 -9.98 19.68
CA LEU A 85 2.41 -10.79 18.50
C LEU A 85 3.81 -11.43 18.58
N GLY A 86 4.45 -11.37 19.75
CA GLY A 86 5.75 -11.98 20.02
C GLY A 86 6.83 -11.42 19.12
N ILE A 87 7.52 -12.28 18.38
CA ILE A 87 8.64 -11.89 17.52
C ILE A 87 8.24 -10.93 16.38
N LEU A 88 6.94 -10.76 16.11
CA LEU A 88 6.44 -9.85 15.08
C LEU A 88 6.30 -8.40 15.58
N GLU A 89 6.19 -8.15 16.88
CA GLU A 89 5.99 -6.80 17.41
C GLU A 89 7.13 -5.83 17.06
N PRO A 90 8.41 -6.18 17.27
CA PRO A 90 9.50 -5.31 16.84
C PRO A 90 9.49 -5.02 15.33
N LEU A 91 9.01 -5.98 14.52
CA LEU A 91 8.89 -5.80 13.07
C LEU A 91 7.73 -4.86 12.69
N LEU A 92 6.65 -4.90 13.46
CA LEU A 92 5.51 -4.00 13.30
C LEU A 92 5.82 -2.58 13.82
N GLU A 93 6.72 -2.41 14.77
CA GLU A 93 7.18 -1.09 15.22
C GLU A 93 8.15 -0.42 14.23
N ASP A 94 8.93 -1.20 13.48
CA ASP A 94 9.97 -0.70 12.58
C ASP A 94 9.39 -0.09 11.30
N ALA A 95 9.21 1.24 11.28
CA ALA A 95 8.59 1.98 10.16
C ALA A 95 9.26 1.80 8.77
N SER A 96 10.45 1.20 8.69
CA SER A 96 11.08 0.90 7.39
C SER A 96 10.60 -0.41 6.75
N ILE A 97 9.93 -1.27 7.51
CA ILE A 97 9.29 -2.50 7.01
C ILE A 97 7.91 -2.15 6.45
N THR A 98 7.64 -2.52 5.21
CA THR A 98 6.34 -2.33 4.56
C THR A 98 5.49 -3.60 4.52
N GLU A 99 6.13 -4.77 4.60
CA GLU A 99 5.46 -6.07 4.54
C GLU A 99 6.24 -7.10 5.35
N ILE A 100 5.52 -7.99 6.04
CA ILE A 100 6.06 -9.11 6.82
C ILE A 100 5.44 -10.38 6.25
N MET A 101 6.26 -11.35 5.88
CA MET A 101 5.82 -12.64 5.33
C MET A 101 6.41 -13.76 6.18
N VAL A 102 5.55 -14.62 6.71
CA VAL A 102 5.91 -15.79 7.50
C VAL A 102 5.52 -17.03 6.71
N ASN A 103 6.52 -17.77 6.23
CA ASN A 103 6.36 -18.98 5.42
C ASN A 103 6.64 -20.21 6.29
N GLY A 104 5.87 -20.38 7.37
CA GLY A 104 6.11 -21.36 8.42
C GLY A 104 7.00 -20.83 9.56
N PRO A 105 7.27 -21.67 10.58
CA PRO A 105 7.94 -21.23 11.81
C PRO A 105 9.40 -20.80 11.59
N ASP A 106 10.09 -21.37 10.59
CA ASP A 106 11.53 -21.16 10.40
C ASP A 106 11.90 -20.08 9.38
N ALA A 107 10.91 -19.55 8.64
CA ALA A 107 11.18 -18.69 7.49
C ALA A 107 10.35 -17.40 7.56
N ILE A 108 11.00 -16.30 7.98
CA ILE A 108 10.41 -14.97 8.07
C ILE A 108 11.13 -14.03 7.10
N PHE A 109 10.36 -13.35 6.27
CA PHE A 109 10.83 -12.37 5.30
C PHE A 109 10.18 -11.01 5.57
N VAL A 110 10.89 -9.94 5.21
CA VAL A 110 10.35 -8.57 5.28
C VAL A 110 10.65 -7.81 3.98
N GLU A 111 9.76 -6.91 3.58
CA GLU A 111 10.06 -5.91 2.55
C GLU A 111 10.56 -4.63 3.21
N ARG A 112 11.78 -4.19 2.86
CA ARG A 112 12.33 -2.87 3.18
C ARG A 112 12.75 -2.16 1.91
N GLY A 113 12.28 -0.93 1.72
CA GLY A 113 12.67 -0.11 0.56
C GLY A 113 12.43 -0.79 -0.80
N GLY A 114 11.39 -1.63 -0.93
CA GLY A 114 11.14 -2.37 -2.16
C GLY A 114 12.10 -3.53 -2.40
N ARG A 115 12.74 -4.09 -1.37
CA ARG A 115 13.52 -5.34 -1.46
C ARG A 115 13.08 -6.31 -0.38
N VAL A 116 12.92 -7.57 -0.76
CA VAL A 116 12.59 -8.65 0.17
C VAL A 116 13.88 -9.24 0.71
N GLU A 117 13.98 -9.34 2.04
CA GLU A 117 15.10 -9.97 2.74
C GLU A 117 14.58 -11.01 3.74
N GLN A 118 15.35 -12.09 3.93
CA GLN A 118 15.06 -13.08 4.96
C GLN A 118 15.71 -12.65 6.27
N LEU A 119 14.94 -12.66 7.35
CA LEU A 119 15.45 -12.36 8.69
C LEU A 119 15.94 -13.63 9.39
N PRO A 120 16.98 -13.56 10.23
CA PRO A 120 17.44 -14.66 11.07
C PRO A 120 16.54 -14.82 12.32
N LEU A 121 15.23 -14.67 12.14
CA LEU A 121 14.20 -14.82 13.17
C LEU A 121 13.35 -16.05 12.85
N ARG A 122 12.92 -16.75 13.90
CA ARG A 122 12.07 -17.94 13.80
C ARG A 122 11.11 -18.02 14.97
N PHE A 123 9.94 -18.59 14.73
CA PHE A 123 9.05 -19.06 15.80
C PHE A 123 9.67 -20.28 16.47
N ALA A 124 9.38 -20.47 17.75
CA ALA A 124 9.83 -21.61 18.54
C ALA A 124 9.21 -22.94 18.05
N SER A 125 7.98 -22.90 17.54
CA SER A 125 7.27 -24.05 16.99
C SER A 125 6.13 -23.63 16.06
N ASN A 126 5.61 -24.60 15.30
CA ASN A 126 4.39 -24.40 14.52
C ASN A 126 3.18 -24.06 15.41
N ASP A 127 3.11 -24.63 16.61
CA ASP A 127 2.04 -24.34 17.58
C ASP A 127 2.09 -22.87 18.05
N GLN A 128 3.30 -22.32 18.26
CA GLN A 128 3.47 -20.91 18.63
C GLN A 128 3.03 -19.98 17.50
N LEU A 129 3.35 -20.33 16.24
CA LEU A 129 2.87 -19.60 15.06
C LEU A 129 1.34 -19.64 14.98
N MET A 130 0.73 -20.82 15.14
CA MET A 130 -0.73 -20.97 15.18
C MET A 130 -1.38 -20.15 16.31
N GLN A 131 -0.84 -20.19 17.52
CA GLN A 131 -1.32 -19.34 18.63
C GLN A 131 -1.22 -17.83 18.34
N THR A 132 -0.22 -17.43 17.55
CA THR A 132 -0.06 -16.02 17.13
C THR A 132 -1.12 -15.65 16.09
N ILE A 133 -1.34 -16.54 15.11
CA ILE A 133 -2.39 -16.41 14.11
C ILE A 133 -3.78 -16.35 14.76
N GLU A 134 -4.10 -17.24 15.70
CA GLU A 134 -5.38 -17.24 16.42
C GLU A 134 -5.59 -15.95 17.21
N ARG A 135 -4.54 -15.39 17.82
CA ARG A 135 -4.60 -14.09 18.50
C ARG A 135 -4.90 -12.95 17.52
N ILE A 136 -4.19 -12.87 16.41
CA ILE A 136 -4.46 -11.90 15.33
C ILE A 136 -5.91 -11.98 14.88
N VAL A 137 -6.37 -13.19 14.54
CA VAL A 137 -7.68 -13.41 13.91
C VAL A 137 -8.83 -13.21 14.91
N SER A 138 -8.63 -13.54 16.19
CA SER A 138 -9.63 -13.32 17.24
C SER A 138 -9.83 -11.83 17.56
N THR A 139 -8.80 -10.98 17.47
CA THR A 139 -8.95 -9.53 17.69
C THR A 139 -9.91 -8.86 16.70
N VAL A 140 -10.14 -9.48 15.53
CA VAL A 140 -11.02 -8.96 14.47
C VAL A 140 -12.34 -9.73 14.36
N ASN A 141 -12.69 -10.52 15.38
CA ASN A 141 -13.88 -11.38 15.41
C ASN A 141 -14.00 -12.34 14.21
N ARG A 142 -12.86 -12.81 13.68
CA ARG A 142 -12.82 -13.88 12.67
C ARG A 142 -12.31 -15.17 13.30
N ARG A 143 -12.34 -16.26 12.54
CA ARG A 143 -11.80 -17.57 12.93
C ARG A 143 -11.02 -18.17 11.77
N VAL A 144 -9.99 -18.94 12.12
CA VAL A 144 -9.21 -19.74 11.19
C VAL A 144 -9.02 -21.12 11.81
N ASP A 145 -9.49 -22.15 11.11
CA ASP A 145 -9.51 -23.54 11.55
C ASP A 145 -9.58 -24.47 10.32
N GLU A 146 -9.60 -25.78 10.52
CA GLU A 146 -9.64 -26.74 9.40
C GLU A 146 -10.88 -26.59 8.49
N SER A 147 -11.98 -26.03 9.02
CA SER A 147 -13.20 -25.77 8.22
C SER A 147 -13.12 -24.46 7.45
N ASN A 148 -12.37 -23.48 7.96
CA ASN A 148 -12.08 -22.19 7.34
C ASN A 148 -10.57 -21.93 7.33
N PRO A 149 -9.80 -22.62 6.48
CA PRO A 149 -8.33 -22.63 6.53
C PRO A 149 -7.67 -21.37 5.94
N MET A 150 -8.44 -20.35 5.57
CA MET A 150 -7.93 -19.07 5.07
C MET A 150 -8.72 -17.91 5.67
N VAL A 151 -8.04 -16.81 5.94
CA VAL A 151 -8.69 -15.59 6.45
C VAL A 151 -7.99 -14.34 5.94
N ASP A 152 -8.80 -13.35 5.56
CA ASP A 152 -8.38 -11.96 5.39
C ASP A 152 -8.94 -11.12 6.54
N ALA A 153 -8.07 -10.35 7.17
CA ALA A 153 -8.33 -9.59 8.37
C ALA A 153 -7.66 -8.21 8.32
N ARG A 154 -8.12 -7.30 9.17
CA ARG A 154 -7.52 -5.99 9.36
C ARG A 154 -7.29 -5.74 10.84
N LEU A 155 -6.04 -5.61 11.25
CA LEU A 155 -5.69 -5.37 12.65
C LEU A 155 -6.31 -4.04 13.14
N PRO A 156 -6.50 -3.85 14.45
CA PRO A 156 -6.96 -2.56 15.00
C PRO A 156 -6.02 -1.38 14.69
N SER A 157 -4.72 -1.64 14.59
CA SER A 157 -3.70 -0.70 14.10
C SER A 157 -3.79 -0.44 12.59
N GLY A 158 -4.50 -1.32 11.89
CA GLY A 158 -5.00 -1.11 10.55
C GLY A 158 -4.35 -1.99 9.47
N GLU A 159 -3.22 -2.63 9.76
CA GLU A 159 -2.52 -3.50 8.83
C GLU A 159 -3.42 -4.62 8.32
N ARG A 160 -3.25 -4.96 7.04
CA ARG A 160 -3.97 -6.06 6.41
C ARG A 160 -3.23 -7.36 6.69
N VAL A 161 -3.98 -8.38 7.06
CA VAL A 161 -3.44 -9.68 7.41
C VAL A 161 -4.11 -10.75 6.58
N ASN A 162 -3.31 -11.52 5.87
CA ASN A 162 -3.73 -12.74 5.18
C ASN A 162 -3.13 -13.94 5.88
N VAL A 163 -3.96 -14.96 6.13
CA VAL A 163 -3.56 -16.22 6.76
C VAL A 163 -4.04 -17.38 5.91
N ILE A 164 -3.17 -18.37 5.72
CA ILE A 164 -3.53 -19.66 5.12
C ILE A 164 -2.89 -20.77 5.96
N ILE A 165 -3.69 -21.78 6.35
CA ILE A 165 -3.23 -22.91 7.17
C ILE A 165 -3.43 -24.24 6.43
N PRO A 166 -2.84 -25.35 6.91
CA PRO A 166 -3.15 -26.69 6.42
C PRO A 166 -4.66 -26.99 6.49
N PRO A 167 -5.21 -27.78 5.55
CA PRO A 167 -4.51 -28.52 4.49
C PRO A 167 -4.20 -27.70 3.22
N LEU A 168 -4.59 -26.42 3.14
CA LEU A 168 -4.39 -25.62 1.93
C LEU A 168 -2.94 -25.21 1.71
N SER A 169 -2.24 -24.88 2.79
CA SER A 169 -0.81 -24.60 2.75
C SER A 169 0.00 -25.86 3.08
N LEU A 170 0.71 -26.40 2.09
CA LEU A 170 1.54 -27.60 2.24
C LEU A 170 2.84 -27.32 3.03
N THR A 171 3.22 -26.06 3.18
CA THR A 171 4.41 -25.63 3.92
C THR A 171 4.12 -25.33 5.40
N GLY A 172 2.92 -25.64 5.89
CA GLY A 172 2.45 -25.27 7.22
C GLY A 172 1.71 -23.93 7.24
N ALA A 173 1.49 -23.37 8.41
CA ALA A 173 0.79 -22.10 8.53
C ALA A 173 1.58 -20.94 7.89
N THR A 174 0.91 -20.11 7.11
CA THR A 174 1.48 -18.91 6.51
C THR A 174 0.71 -17.66 6.92
N LEU A 175 1.44 -16.56 7.05
CA LEU A 175 0.92 -15.28 7.51
C LEU A 175 1.62 -14.17 6.74
N THR A 176 0.84 -13.31 6.10
CA THR A 176 1.34 -12.09 5.44
C THR A 176 0.68 -10.88 6.09
N ILE A 177 1.50 -9.97 6.63
CA ILE A 177 1.05 -8.70 7.19
C ILE A 177 1.55 -7.59 6.28
N ARG A 178 0.61 -6.92 5.60
CA ARG A 178 0.89 -5.72 4.82
C ARG A 178 0.60 -4.50 5.66
N ARG A 179 1.64 -3.69 5.90
CA ARG A 179 1.54 -2.53 6.76
C ARG A 179 0.87 -1.36 6.06
N PHE A 180 0.29 -0.45 6.85
CA PHE A 180 -0.19 0.80 6.31
C PHE A 180 0.99 1.62 5.79
N PRO A 181 1.04 1.94 4.49
CA PRO A 181 2.08 2.81 3.98
C PRO A 181 1.97 4.18 4.67
N ARG A 182 3.11 4.69 5.14
CA ARG A 182 3.22 6.09 5.55
C ARG A 182 2.75 6.98 4.40
N SER A 183 2.00 8.03 4.70
CA SER A 183 1.67 9.07 3.73
C SER A 183 2.94 9.83 3.35
N PHE A 184 3.23 9.88 2.05
CA PHE A 184 4.34 10.65 1.50
C PHE A 184 3.80 11.95 0.90
N THR A 185 4.50 13.04 1.16
CA THR A 185 4.32 14.31 0.43
C THR A 185 5.03 14.23 -0.93
N LEU A 186 4.62 15.06 -1.89
CA LEU A 186 5.33 15.13 -3.17
C LEU A 186 6.79 15.57 -2.99
N GLN A 187 7.09 16.43 -2.02
CA GLN A 187 8.45 16.86 -1.69
C GLN A 187 9.31 15.69 -1.20
N GLU A 188 8.77 14.79 -0.38
CA GLU A 188 9.47 13.57 0.02
C GLU A 188 9.70 12.63 -1.17
N LEU A 189 8.71 12.52 -2.07
CA LEU A 189 8.85 11.73 -3.30
C LEU A 189 9.93 12.31 -4.24
N ILE A 190 10.16 13.63 -4.24
CA ILE A 190 11.32 14.25 -4.91
C ILE A 190 12.62 13.77 -4.25
N GLY A 191 12.68 13.75 -2.92
CA GLY A 191 13.84 13.24 -2.17
C GLY A 191 14.16 11.77 -2.46
N LEU A 192 13.14 10.98 -2.83
CA LEU A 192 13.29 9.58 -3.28
C LEU A 192 13.60 9.45 -4.78
N GLY A 193 13.61 10.54 -5.54
CA GLY A 193 13.80 10.54 -6.99
C GLY A 193 12.64 9.94 -7.78
N SER A 194 11.44 9.85 -7.18
CA SER A 194 10.24 9.34 -7.88
C SER A 194 9.72 10.33 -8.93
N LEU A 195 9.89 11.62 -8.67
CA LEU A 195 9.62 12.74 -9.57
C LEU A 195 10.59 13.88 -9.23
N ASP A 196 10.52 14.98 -9.95
CA ASP A 196 11.26 16.20 -9.66
C ASP A 196 10.35 17.43 -9.56
N GLU A 197 10.97 18.57 -9.27
CA GLU A 197 10.29 19.82 -8.95
C GLU A 197 9.40 20.33 -10.11
N PRO A 198 9.82 20.33 -11.39
CA PRO A 198 8.92 20.70 -12.48
C PRO A 198 7.68 19.81 -12.55
N MET A 199 7.82 18.49 -12.38
CA MET A 199 6.65 17.59 -12.34
C MET A 199 5.72 17.88 -11.17
N LEU A 200 6.26 18.19 -9.99
CA LEU A 200 5.46 18.56 -8.83
C LEU A 200 4.57 19.76 -9.16
N TYR A 201 5.14 20.83 -9.73
CA TYR A 201 4.37 22.02 -10.07
C TYR A 201 3.30 21.74 -11.14
N LEU A 202 3.62 20.93 -12.15
CA LEU A 202 2.63 20.53 -13.15
C LEU A 202 1.49 19.73 -12.51
N LEU A 203 1.80 18.69 -11.73
CA LEU A 203 0.81 17.83 -11.08
C LEU A 203 -0.06 18.61 -10.10
N ALA A 204 0.53 19.54 -9.34
CA ALA A 204 -0.21 20.45 -8.47
C ALA A 204 -1.20 21.32 -9.26
N GLY A 205 -0.75 21.91 -10.37
CA GLY A 205 -1.61 22.69 -11.27
C GLY A 205 -2.76 21.86 -11.84
N LEU A 206 -2.47 20.64 -12.30
CA LEU A 206 -3.49 19.72 -12.83
C LEU A 206 -4.54 19.34 -11.78
N VAL A 207 -4.13 18.99 -10.56
CA VAL A 207 -5.06 18.68 -9.46
C VAL A 207 -5.93 19.89 -9.12
N GLN A 208 -5.32 21.08 -8.96
CA GLN A 208 -6.06 22.30 -8.60
C GLN A 208 -7.00 22.78 -9.72
N ALA A 209 -6.63 22.55 -10.98
CA ALA A 209 -7.47 22.85 -12.15
C ALA A 209 -8.50 21.74 -12.47
N LYS A 210 -8.73 20.81 -11.53
CA LYS A 210 -9.72 19.74 -11.59
C LYS A 210 -9.56 18.80 -12.79
N PHE A 211 -8.33 18.52 -13.23
CA PHE A 211 -8.09 17.47 -14.22
C PHE A 211 -8.38 16.10 -13.60
N ASN A 212 -9.06 15.23 -14.35
CA ASN A 212 -9.26 13.83 -13.97
C ASN A 212 -7.96 13.05 -14.22
N ILE A 213 -7.37 12.49 -13.16
CA ILE A 213 -6.04 11.85 -13.22
C ILE A 213 -6.15 10.37 -12.89
N ILE A 214 -5.62 9.55 -13.80
CA ILE A 214 -5.45 8.12 -13.61
C ILE A 214 -3.98 7.81 -13.32
N VAL A 215 -3.69 7.29 -12.12
CA VAL A 215 -2.36 6.79 -11.77
C VAL A 215 -2.28 5.32 -12.15
N SER A 216 -1.36 4.97 -13.04
CA SER A 216 -1.20 3.61 -13.53
C SER A 216 0.18 3.02 -13.26
N GLY A 217 0.30 1.69 -13.35
CA GLY A 217 1.49 0.94 -13.00
C GLY A 217 1.20 -0.46 -12.48
N ALA A 218 2.21 -1.31 -12.46
CA ALA A 218 2.12 -2.67 -11.95
C ALA A 218 1.86 -2.73 -10.42
N THR A 219 1.69 -3.93 -9.87
CA THR A 219 1.64 -4.14 -8.42
C THR A 219 2.94 -3.68 -7.76
N GLY A 220 2.84 -2.98 -6.62
CA GLY A 220 4.01 -2.56 -5.84
C GLY A 220 4.82 -1.39 -6.43
N THR A 221 4.33 -0.71 -7.47
CA THR A 221 4.98 0.48 -8.05
C THR A 221 4.72 1.78 -7.28
N GLY A 222 3.82 1.77 -6.29
CA GLY A 222 3.50 2.94 -5.46
C GLY A 222 2.31 3.78 -5.94
N LYS A 223 1.38 3.20 -6.73
CA LYS A 223 0.18 3.90 -7.22
C LYS A 223 -0.61 4.58 -6.12
N THR A 224 -1.01 3.84 -5.08
CA THR A 224 -1.78 4.41 -3.96
C THR A 224 -0.97 5.48 -3.21
N THR A 225 0.35 5.32 -3.12
CA THR A 225 1.23 6.33 -2.49
C THR A 225 1.22 7.64 -3.26
N LEU A 226 1.38 7.60 -4.59
CA LEU A 226 1.29 8.81 -5.43
C LEU A 226 -0.12 9.38 -5.44
N LEU A 227 -1.16 8.53 -5.54
CA LEU A 227 -2.55 8.95 -5.47
C LEU A 227 -2.83 9.71 -4.16
N ASN A 228 -2.33 9.21 -3.03
CA ASN A 228 -2.46 9.88 -1.74
C ASN A 228 -1.76 11.24 -1.71
N ALA A 229 -0.53 11.31 -2.25
CA ALA A 229 0.22 12.57 -2.34
C ALA A 229 -0.48 13.60 -3.23
N LEU A 230 -1.03 13.18 -4.38
CA LEU A 230 -1.82 14.03 -5.28
C LEU A 230 -3.13 14.48 -4.63
N SER A 231 -3.81 13.56 -3.93
CA SER A 231 -5.06 13.87 -3.23
C SER A 231 -4.87 14.91 -2.14
N GLY A 232 -3.69 14.98 -1.52
CA GLY A 232 -3.32 16.02 -0.56
C GLY A 232 -3.21 17.43 -1.15
N LEU A 233 -3.14 17.58 -2.49
CA LEU A 233 -3.12 18.87 -3.18
C LEU A 233 -4.52 19.41 -3.50
N ILE A 234 -5.56 18.63 -3.24
CA ILE A 234 -6.95 19.08 -3.41
C ILE A 234 -7.21 20.22 -2.39
N PRO A 235 -7.76 21.37 -2.83
CA PRO A 235 -8.03 22.51 -1.94
C PRO A 235 -8.91 22.15 -0.73
N GLU A 236 -8.60 22.73 0.44
CA GLU A 236 -9.30 22.48 1.72
C GLU A 236 -10.82 22.75 1.70
N GLY A 237 -11.30 23.61 0.80
CA GLY A 237 -12.71 23.94 0.66
C GLY A 237 -13.54 22.87 -0.05
N GLU A 238 -12.90 21.88 -0.69
CA GLU A 238 -13.58 20.86 -1.47
C GLU A 238 -13.98 19.66 -0.61
N ARG A 239 -15.18 19.13 -0.84
CA ARG A 239 -15.69 17.90 -0.23
C ARG A 239 -15.17 16.68 -0.98
N ILE A 240 -14.39 15.85 -0.32
CA ILE A 240 -13.70 14.70 -0.93
C ILE A 240 -14.32 13.41 -0.42
N ILE A 241 -14.64 12.50 -1.33
CA ILE A 241 -15.04 11.13 -0.99
C ILE A 241 -14.00 10.16 -1.49
N THR A 242 -13.39 9.40 -0.58
CA THR A 242 -12.48 8.29 -0.96
C THR A 242 -13.24 6.98 -0.94
N ILE A 243 -12.97 6.11 -1.91
CA ILE A 243 -13.61 4.80 -2.05
C ILE A 243 -12.54 3.75 -2.31
N GLU A 244 -12.40 2.78 -1.43
CA GLU A 244 -11.30 1.82 -1.47
C GLU A 244 -11.78 0.41 -1.07
N ASP A 245 -11.12 -0.64 -1.55
CA ASP A 245 -11.35 -2.00 -1.03
C ASP A 245 -10.91 -2.15 0.41
N SER A 246 -9.84 -1.46 0.79
CA SER A 246 -9.56 -1.20 2.20
C SER A 246 -8.85 0.14 2.31
N ALA A 247 -9.26 0.96 3.27
CA ALA A 247 -8.87 2.36 3.30
C ALA A 247 -7.36 2.54 3.56
N GLU A 248 -6.58 2.82 2.51
CA GLU A 248 -5.15 3.15 2.51
C GLU A 248 -4.91 4.66 2.42
N LEU A 249 -5.83 5.43 1.81
CA LEU A 249 -5.69 6.88 1.66
C LEU A 249 -5.84 7.62 2.99
N GLN A 250 -4.94 8.57 3.24
CA GLN A 250 -4.82 9.37 4.46
C GLN A 250 -4.75 10.86 4.12
N LEU A 251 -5.89 11.39 3.66
CA LEU A 251 -6.05 12.80 3.37
C LEU A 251 -6.11 13.61 4.68
N GLN A 252 -5.44 14.76 4.69
CA GLN A 252 -5.36 15.64 5.87
C GLN A 252 -6.45 16.73 5.86
N GLN A 253 -7.12 16.92 4.73
CA GLN A 253 -8.16 17.93 4.58
C GLN A 253 -9.34 17.66 5.51
N ALA A 254 -10.00 18.74 5.95
CA ALA A 254 -11.07 18.62 6.94
C ALA A 254 -12.34 17.94 6.39
N HIS A 255 -12.66 18.14 5.11
CA HIS A 255 -13.94 17.74 4.52
C HIS A 255 -13.87 16.42 3.74
N VAL A 256 -13.31 15.39 4.37
CA VAL A 256 -13.09 14.06 3.77
C VAL A 256 -14.06 13.03 4.34
N ILE A 257 -14.69 12.25 3.46
CA ILE A 257 -15.46 11.05 3.83
C ILE A 257 -14.77 9.83 3.24
N ARG A 258 -14.45 8.86 4.10
CA ARG A 258 -13.77 7.62 3.70
C ARG A 258 -14.78 6.49 3.63
N LEU A 259 -14.92 5.89 2.46
CA LEU A 259 -15.78 4.74 2.20
C LEU A 259 -14.93 3.52 1.88
N GLU A 260 -15.35 2.38 2.42
CA GLU A 260 -14.63 1.10 2.27
C GLU A 260 -15.61 0.02 1.80
N SER A 261 -15.18 -0.75 0.79
CA SER A 261 -15.95 -1.90 0.32
C SER A 261 -16.03 -2.96 1.42
N ARG A 262 -17.08 -3.77 1.39
CA ARG A 262 -17.27 -4.85 2.35
C ARG A 262 -17.44 -6.16 1.60
N PRO A 263 -16.55 -7.16 1.80
CA PRO A 263 -16.76 -8.48 1.23
C PRO A 263 -18.01 -9.13 1.85
N PRO A 264 -18.60 -10.15 1.19
CA PRO A 264 -19.68 -10.92 1.79
C PRO A 264 -19.23 -11.58 3.11
N ASN A 265 -20.18 -11.82 4.00
CA ASN A 265 -19.95 -12.64 5.19
C ASN A 265 -19.75 -14.13 4.81
N VAL A 266 -19.48 -14.98 5.80
CA VAL A 266 -19.30 -16.44 5.60
C VAL A 266 -20.49 -17.13 4.93
N GLU A 267 -21.68 -16.53 4.99
CA GLU A 267 -22.89 -17.02 4.32
C GLU A 267 -23.09 -16.44 2.91
N GLY A 268 -22.12 -15.69 2.38
CA GLY A 268 -22.20 -15.07 1.06
C GLY A 268 -23.07 -13.79 1.00
N LYS A 269 -23.50 -13.23 2.14
CA LYS A 269 -24.44 -12.10 2.21
C LYS A 269 -23.78 -10.79 2.63
N GLY A 270 -24.45 -9.68 2.31
CA GLY A 270 -24.08 -8.36 2.83
C GLY A 270 -22.86 -7.73 2.17
N GLN A 271 -22.47 -8.20 0.99
CA GLN A 271 -21.44 -7.54 0.18
C GLN A 271 -21.84 -6.09 -0.13
N VAL A 272 -20.88 -5.17 -0.05
CA VAL A 272 -20.98 -3.80 -0.54
C VAL A 272 -19.77 -3.57 -1.43
N SER A 273 -19.99 -3.45 -2.73
CA SER A 273 -18.91 -3.30 -3.71
C SER A 273 -18.42 -1.85 -3.82
N ILE A 274 -17.23 -1.63 -4.39
CA ILE A 274 -16.78 -0.28 -4.76
C ILE A 274 -17.82 0.40 -5.66
N ARG A 275 -18.44 -0.34 -6.58
CA ARG A 275 -19.48 0.17 -7.47
C ARG A 275 -20.68 0.75 -6.72
N ASP A 276 -21.16 0.05 -5.69
CA ASP A 276 -22.26 0.52 -4.85
C ASP A 276 -21.90 1.83 -4.15
N LEU A 277 -20.65 1.93 -3.66
CA LEU A 277 -20.13 3.12 -3.00
C LEU A 277 -19.97 4.29 -3.97
N VAL A 278 -19.48 4.05 -5.20
CA VAL A 278 -19.36 5.10 -6.24
C VAL A 278 -20.75 5.66 -6.55
N ARG A 279 -21.73 4.81 -6.81
CA ARG A 279 -23.12 5.25 -7.06
C ARG A 279 -23.71 6.02 -5.89
N ASN A 280 -23.49 5.55 -4.66
CA ASN A 280 -23.99 6.24 -3.48
C ASN A 280 -23.30 7.59 -3.27
N SER A 281 -22.00 7.68 -3.58
CA SER A 281 -21.21 8.91 -3.43
C SER A 281 -21.74 10.07 -4.26
N LEU A 282 -22.30 9.81 -5.44
CA LEU A 282 -22.91 10.84 -6.30
C LEU A 282 -24.07 11.58 -5.62
N ARG A 283 -24.71 10.98 -4.60
CA ARG A 283 -25.80 11.61 -3.83
C ARG A 283 -25.30 12.37 -2.60
N MET A 284 -24.00 12.30 -2.33
CA MET A 284 -23.38 12.91 -1.15
C MET A 284 -22.81 14.31 -1.44
N ARG A 285 -23.12 14.86 -2.63
CA ARG A 285 -22.64 16.15 -3.16
C ARG A 285 -21.11 16.28 -3.06
N PRO A 286 -20.32 15.35 -3.62
CA PRO A 286 -18.86 15.47 -3.60
C PRO A 286 -18.41 16.57 -4.57
N ASP A 287 -17.34 17.27 -4.21
CA ASP A 287 -16.55 18.06 -5.17
C ASP A 287 -15.52 17.17 -5.88
N ARG A 288 -15.05 16.11 -5.19
CA ARG A 288 -14.07 15.13 -5.68
C ARG A 288 -14.44 13.72 -5.27
N ILE A 289 -14.26 12.78 -6.20
CA ILE A 289 -14.31 11.34 -5.90
C ILE A 289 -12.91 10.77 -6.17
N VAL A 290 -12.37 10.08 -5.17
CA VAL A 290 -11.07 9.40 -5.27
C VAL A 290 -11.30 7.91 -5.13
N VAL A 291 -11.03 7.15 -6.19
CA VAL A 291 -11.18 5.68 -6.19
C VAL A 291 -9.80 5.04 -6.05
N GLY A 292 -9.57 4.35 -4.93
CA GLY A 292 -8.25 3.81 -4.58
C GLY A 292 -7.67 2.92 -5.67
N GLU A 293 -8.47 2.01 -6.24
CA GLU A 293 -8.11 1.22 -7.41
C GLU A 293 -9.38 0.71 -8.10
N VAL A 294 -9.42 0.78 -9.43
CA VAL A 294 -10.46 0.15 -10.23
C VAL A 294 -9.99 -1.21 -10.78
N ARG A 295 -10.83 -2.22 -10.60
CA ARG A 295 -10.60 -3.64 -10.87
C ARG A 295 -11.76 -4.31 -11.61
N GLY A 296 -12.89 -3.64 -11.79
CA GLY A 296 -14.09 -4.18 -12.42
C GLY A 296 -15.08 -3.11 -12.92
N GLY A 297 -16.36 -3.48 -12.94
CA GLY A 297 -17.46 -2.69 -13.51
C GLY A 297 -17.69 -1.32 -12.86
N GLU A 298 -17.17 -1.07 -11.65
CA GLU A 298 -17.13 0.26 -11.03
C GLU A 298 -16.40 1.30 -11.88
N SER A 299 -15.51 0.86 -12.80
CA SER A 299 -14.83 1.74 -13.75
C SER A 299 -15.82 2.54 -14.59
N LEU A 300 -16.95 1.94 -14.98
CA LEU A 300 -17.98 2.63 -15.73
C LEU A 300 -18.61 3.75 -14.90
N ASP A 301 -19.05 3.44 -13.69
CA ASP A 301 -19.70 4.42 -12.81
C ASP A 301 -18.71 5.54 -12.42
N MET A 302 -17.42 5.23 -12.28
CA MET A 302 -16.34 6.22 -12.09
C MET A 302 -16.18 7.14 -13.32
N LEU A 303 -16.10 6.57 -14.53
CA LEU A 303 -15.98 7.36 -15.77
C LEU A 303 -17.20 8.27 -15.99
N GLN A 304 -18.39 7.78 -15.63
CA GLN A 304 -19.61 8.59 -15.64
C GLN A 304 -19.51 9.73 -14.63
N ALA A 305 -19.06 9.47 -13.40
CA ALA A 305 -18.85 10.50 -12.39
C ALA A 305 -17.90 11.60 -12.89
N MET A 306 -16.75 11.20 -13.44
CA MET A 306 -15.75 12.06 -14.06
C MET A 306 -16.29 12.93 -15.19
N SER A 307 -17.31 12.45 -15.91
CA SER A 307 -17.93 13.16 -17.04
C SER A 307 -19.15 14.01 -16.65
N THR A 308 -19.71 13.80 -15.45
CA THR A 308 -21.01 14.38 -15.04
C THR A 308 -20.87 15.31 -13.84
N GLY A 309 -19.94 16.27 -13.93
CA GLY A 309 -19.82 17.38 -12.98
C GLY A 309 -19.06 17.05 -11.70
N HIS A 310 -18.36 15.91 -11.64
CA HIS A 310 -17.42 15.58 -10.57
C HIS A 310 -15.97 15.59 -11.09
N ASP A 311 -15.63 16.69 -11.76
CA ASP A 311 -14.32 16.94 -12.33
C ASP A 311 -13.23 16.88 -11.25
N GLY A 312 -12.04 16.48 -11.66
CA GLY A 312 -10.89 16.40 -10.78
C GLY A 312 -10.82 15.11 -9.97
N SER A 313 -11.60 14.11 -10.37
CA SER A 313 -11.57 12.79 -9.76
C SER A 313 -10.22 12.11 -10.01
N LEU A 314 -9.77 11.32 -9.04
CA LEU A 314 -8.49 10.65 -9.09
C LEU A 314 -8.71 9.15 -8.92
N ALA A 315 -8.00 8.33 -9.67
CA ALA A 315 -8.08 6.87 -9.50
C ALA A 315 -6.78 6.17 -9.81
N THR A 316 -6.65 4.92 -9.36
CA THR A 316 -5.57 4.04 -9.84
C THR A 316 -6.08 2.87 -10.67
N VAL A 317 -5.27 2.43 -11.64
CA VAL A 317 -5.54 1.25 -12.46
C VAL A 317 -4.26 0.47 -12.70
N HIS A 318 -4.32 -0.86 -12.64
CA HIS A 318 -3.17 -1.70 -12.96
C HIS A 318 -2.97 -1.80 -14.49
N ALA A 319 -1.89 -1.21 -15.01
CA ALA A 319 -1.48 -1.33 -16.40
C ALA A 319 0.04 -1.14 -16.56
N ASN A 320 0.60 -1.59 -17.68
CA ASN A 320 2.05 -1.54 -17.94
C ASN A 320 2.49 -0.28 -18.71
N SER A 321 1.55 0.44 -19.30
CA SER A 321 1.74 1.68 -20.05
C SER A 321 0.50 2.58 -19.94
N ALA A 322 0.61 3.83 -20.39
CA ALA A 322 -0.53 4.73 -20.43
C ALA A 322 -1.60 4.26 -21.43
N GLU A 323 -1.20 3.67 -22.54
CA GLU A 323 -2.08 3.07 -23.55
C GLU A 323 -2.82 1.86 -22.98
N ASP A 324 -2.08 0.96 -22.32
CA ASP A 324 -2.67 -0.21 -21.65
C ASP A 324 -3.67 0.24 -20.60
N ALA A 325 -3.44 1.36 -19.91
CA ALA A 325 -4.37 1.89 -18.92
C ALA A 325 -5.72 2.25 -19.54
N LEU A 326 -5.74 2.86 -20.73
CA LEU A 326 -6.99 3.17 -21.46
C LEU A 326 -7.72 1.90 -21.88
N MET A 327 -7.02 0.95 -22.50
CA MET A 327 -7.60 -0.34 -22.89
C MET A 327 -8.12 -1.12 -21.68
N ARG A 328 -7.40 -1.03 -20.55
CA ARG A 328 -7.79 -1.66 -19.30
C ARG A 328 -9.05 -1.02 -18.76
N LEU A 329 -9.15 0.30 -18.70
CA LEU A 329 -10.36 1.01 -18.28
C LEU A 329 -11.57 0.61 -19.14
N GLN A 330 -11.39 0.51 -20.46
CA GLN A 330 -12.45 0.08 -21.37
C GLN A 330 -12.90 -1.35 -21.10
N THR A 331 -11.94 -2.27 -20.90
CA THR A 331 -12.22 -3.66 -20.54
C THR A 331 -12.97 -3.74 -19.21
N LEU A 332 -12.48 -3.05 -18.17
CA LEU A 332 -13.09 -3.05 -16.84
C LEU A 332 -14.49 -2.44 -16.86
N ALA A 333 -14.69 -1.34 -17.59
CA ALA A 333 -16.02 -0.73 -17.77
C ALA A 333 -17.00 -1.69 -18.46
N SER A 334 -16.53 -2.52 -19.39
CA SER A 334 -17.37 -3.52 -20.07
C SER A 334 -17.82 -4.68 -19.17
N MET A 335 -17.17 -4.87 -18.00
CA MET A 335 -17.59 -5.86 -16.98
C MET A 335 -18.76 -5.39 -16.11
N SER A 336 -19.27 -4.17 -16.35
CA SER A 336 -20.49 -3.67 -15.72
C SER A 336 -21.71 -4.44 -16.20
N ASP A 337 -22.72 -4.61 -15.33
CA ASP A 337 -24.03 -5.19 -15.72
C ASP A 337 -24.81 -4.33 -16.74
N VAL A 338 -24.32 -3.14 -17.07
CA VAL A 338 -24.92 -2.27 -18.09
C VAL A 338 -24.20 -2.53 -19.41
N GLU A 339 -24.91 -3.11 -20.37
CA GLU A 339 -24.41 -3.26 -21.73
C GLU A 339 -24.32 -1.89 -22.42
N ILE A 340 -23.10 -1.43 -22.65
CA ILE A 340 -22.82 -0.19 -23.38
C ILE A 340 -22.04 -0.55 -24.65
N PRO A 341 -22.45 -0.05 -25.83
CA PRO A 341 -21.68 -0.24 -27.06
C PRO A 341 -20.23 0.24 -26.88
N PHE A 342 -19.28 -0.52 -27.44
CA PHE A 342 -17.85 -0.23 -27.31
C PHE A 342 -17.48 1.21 -27.74
N VAL A 343 -18.13 1.73 -28.78
CA VAL A 343 -17.95 3.12 -29.26
C VAL A 343 -18.35 4.15 -28.21
N ALA A 344 -19.41 3.88 -27.44
CA ALA A 344 -19.84 4.78 -26.37
C ALA A 344 -18.93 4.70 -25.14
N LEU A 345 -18.37 3.52 -24.81
CA LEU A 345 -17.33 3.40 -23.79
C LEU A 345 -16.06 4.16 -24.20
N HIS A 346 -15.70 4.07 -25.47
CA HIS A 346 -14.56 4.79 -26.04
C HIS A 346 -14.70 6.30 -25.87
N ASP A 347 -15.85 6.83 -26.27
CA ASP A 347 -16.18 8.25 -26.12
C ASP A 347 -16.20 8.70 -24.65
N GLN A 348 -16.77 7.88 -23.76
CA GLN A 348 -16.75 8.16 -22.32
C GLN A 348 -15.33 8.24 -21.77
N ILE A 349 -14.43 7.35 -22.17
CA ILE A 349 -13.03 7.39 -21.70
C ILE A 349 -12.30 8.62 -22.25
N ASN A 350 -12.47 8.92 -23.54
CA ASN A 350 -11.93 10.13 -24.18
C ASN A 350 -12.38 11.42 -23.47
N SER A 351 -13.63 11.44 -23.00
CA SER A 351 -14.22 12.62 -22.35
C SER A 351 -13.90 12.70 -20.85
N ALA A 352 -13.76 11.55 -20.19
CA ALA A 352 -13.57 11.47 -18.74
C ALA A 352 -12.11 11.60 -18.30
N VAL A 353 -11.17 11.00 -19.04
CA VAL A 353 -9.76 10.90 -18.60
C VAL A 353 -8.96 12.05 -19.21
N ASP A 354 -8.42 12.92 -18.37
CA ASP A 354 -7.57 14.01 -18.86
C ASP A 354 -6.08 13.65 -18.83
N VAL A 355 -5.63 12.94 -17.79
CA VAL A 355 -4.22 12.69 -17.51
C VAL A 355 -3.99 11.25 -17.07
N ILE A 356 -2.92 10.63 -17.58
CA ILE A 356 -2.41 9.36 -17.10
C ILE A 356 -0.99 9.57 -16.57
N VAL A 357 -0.75 9.13 -15.33
CA VAL A 357 0.57 9.15 -14.70
C VAL A 357 1.04 7.72 -14.52
N GLN A 358 2.05 7.32 -15.30
CA GLN A 358 2.58 5.96 -15.31
C GLN A 358 3.72 5.82 -14.31
N LEU A 359 3.63 4.80 -13.44
CA LEU A 359 4.65 4.42 -12.47
C LEU A 359 5.31 3.10 -12.82
N THR A 360 6.62 3.02 -12.59
CA THR A 360 7.39 1.79 -12.73
C THR A 360 8.27 1.57 -11.49
N ARG A 361 8.38 0.31 -11.07
CA ARG A 361 9.38 -0.15 -10.09
C ARG A 361 10.55 -0.73 -10.87
N PHE A 362 11.70 -0.12 -10.70
CA PHE A 362 12.95 -0.54 -11.32
C PHE A 362 13.61 -1.69 -10.54
N ALA A 363 14.58 -2.35 -11.17
CA ALA A 363 15.27 -3.52 -10.60
C ALA A 363 16.03 -3.20 -9.30
N ASP A 364 16.44 -1.94 -9.11
CA ASP A 364 17.07 -1.46 -7.89
C ASP A 364 16.08 -1.25 -6.74
N GLY A 365 14.77 -1.39 -6.98
CA GLY A 365 13.69 -1.14 -6.04
C GLY A 365 13.10 0.27 -6.13
N ALA A 366 13.73 1.19 -6.88
CA ALA A 366 13.25 2.56 -7.01
C ALA A 366 11.91 2.61 -7.75
N ARG A 367 10.98 3.40 -7.20
CA ARG A 367 9.66 3.65 -7.79
C ARG A 367 9.70 5.03 -8.43
N ARG A 368 9.41 5.18 -9.72
CA ARG A 368 9.44 6.48 -10.41
C ARG A 368 8.28 6.66 -11.36
N ILE A 369 7.89 7.92 -11.56
CA ILE A 369 7.02 8.32 -12.67
C ILE A 369 7.82 8.15 -13.95
N THR A 370 7.42 7.22 -14.80
CA THR A 370 8.07 6.98 -16.09
C THR A 370 7.46 7.79 -17.21
N GLU A 371 6.18 8.17 -17.05
CA GLU A 371 5.49 9.00 -18.02
C GLU A 371 4.35 9.81 -17.39
N ILE A 372 4.17 11.04 -17.86
CA ILE A 372 2.93 11.80 -17.72
C ILE A 372 2.38 12.02 -19.13
N ALA A 373 1.21 11.47 -19.41
CA ALA A 373 0.53 11.56 -20.70
C ALA A 373 -0.82 12.29 -20.56
N LEU A 374 -1.11 13.20 -21.48
CA LEU A 374 -2.37 13.94 -21.55
C LEU A 374 -3.25 13.38 -22.65
N MET A 375 -4.56 13.28 -22.40
CA MET A 375 -5.54 12.98 -23.44
C MET A 375 -5.77 14.22 -24.32
N ASP A 376 -5.55 14.08 -25.63
CA ASP A 376 -5.75 15.16 -26.62
C ASP A 376 -6.94 14.87 -27.57
N SER A 377 -7.30 13.60 -27.74
CA SER A 377 -8.49 13.18 -28.50
C SER A 377 -9.78 13.42 -27.74
N HIS A 378 -10.89 13.50 -28.46
CA HIS A 378 -12.22 13.72 -27.91
C HIS A 378 -13.27 12.95 -28.72
N GLY A 379 -14.43 12.71 -28.13
CA GLY A 379 -15.53 12.10 -28.86
C GLY A 379 -15.19 10.67 -29.29
N SER A 380 -15.59 10.36 -30.53
CA SER A 380 -15.30 9.09 -31.19
C SER A 380 -13.89 8.99 -31.81
N ASP A 381 -13.04 10.01 -31.68
CA ASP A 381 -11.68 9.97 -32.27
C ASP A 381 -10.85 8.86 -31.61
N PRO A 382 -9.94 8.19 -32.34
CA PRO A 382 -8.98 7.27 -31.74
C PRO A 382 -8.22 7.94 -30.59
N TYR A 383 -7.93 7.18 -29.53
CA TYR A 383 -7.21 7.71 -28.37
C TYR A 383 -5.88 8.33 -28.80
N ARG A 384 -5.70 9.61 -28.51
CA ARG A 384 -4.49 10.35 -28.81
C ARG A 384 -3.91 10.87 -27.51
N LEU A 385 -2.74 10.32 -27.15
CA LEU A 385 -1.99 10.71 -25.97
C LEU A 385 -0.83 11.63 -26.36
N VAL A 386 -0.61 12.66 -25.55
CA VAL A 386 0.55 13.56 -25.64
C VAL A 386 1.42 13.34 -24.41
N THR A 387 2.63 12.83 -24.59
CA THR A 387 3.62 12.77 -23.51
C THR A 387 4.09 14.17 -23.17
N VAL A 388 4.03 14.56 -21.91
CA VAL A 388 4.59 15.84 -21.42
C VAL A 388 5.78 15.66 -20.50
N ALA A 389 5.93 14.49 -19.91
CA ALA A 389 7.09 14.13 -19.11
C ALA A 389 7.45 12.66 -19.33
N ARG A 390 8.74 12.34 -19.43
CA ARG A 390 9.23 10.96 -19.58
C ARG A 390 10.54 10.76 -18.82
N PHE A 391 10.67 9.62 -18.15
CA PHE A 391 11.93 9.24 -17.52
C PHE A 391 12.77 8.35 -18.46
N HIS A 392 14.01 8.76 -18.71
CA HIS A 392 14.98 7.98 -19.47
C HIS A 392 15.93 7.26 -18.52
N ALA A 393 15.62 5.99 -18.25
CA ALA A 393 16.47 5.12 -17.46
C ALA A 393 17.75 4.76 -18.23
N GLN A 394 18.90 4.89 -17.58
CA GLN A 394 20.16 4.33 -18.05
C GLN A 394 20.27 2.86 -17.59
N PRO A 395 21.08 2.03 -18.28
CA PRO A 395 21.37 0.68 -17.81
C PRO A 395 21.90 0.68 -16.37
N MET A 396 21.57 -0.37 -15.62
CA MET A 396 22.00 -0.49 -14.22
C MET A 396 23.52 -0.44 -14.10
N THR A 397 24.02 0.45 -13.25
CA THR A 397 25.45 0.63 -13.01
C THR A 397 25.97 -0.38 -11.97
N PRO A 398 27.30 -0.57 -11.84
CA PRO A 398 27.89 -1.52 -10.88
C PRO A 398 27.56 -1.26 -9.40
N ASP A 399 27.10 -0.05 -9.06
CA ASP A 399 26.59 0.30 -7.73
C ASP A 399 25.19 -0.29 -7.43
N GLY A 400 24.60 -1.00 -8.40
CA GLY A 400 23.28 -1.63 -8.26
C GLY A 400 22.13 -0.62 -8.26
N ARG A 401 22.33 0.58 -8.84
CA ARG A 401 21.31 1.62 -8.97
C ARG A 401 21.00 1.92 -10.44
N ILE A 402 19.78 2.39 -10.68
CA ILE A 402 19.34 2.86 -11.99
C ILE A 402 19.37 4.39 -11.99
N HIS A 403 20.30 4.96 -12.76
CA HIS A 403 20.39 6.39 -13.02
C HIS A 403 19.51 6.76 -14.21
N GLY A 404 19.21 8.05 -14.36
CA GLY A 404 18.43 8.56 -15.48
C GLY A 404 18.01 9.99 -15.27
N ALA A 405 17.36 10.56 -16.27
CA ALA A 405 16.88 11.94 -16.24
C ALA A 405 15.45 12.02 -16.74
N PHE A 406 14.73 13.03 -16.24
CA PHE A 406 13.42 13.39 -16.74
C PHE A 406 13.56 14.34 -17.94
N GLU A 407 12.86 14.01 -19.02
CA GLU A 407 12.68 14.86 -20.18
C GLU A 407 11.26 15.43 -20.16
N TYR A 408 11.11 16.68 -20.59
CA TYR A 408 9.83 17.39 -20.63
C TYR A 408 9.50 17.84 -22.03
N PHE A 409 8.21 17.85 -22.34
CA PHE A 409 7.67 18.29 -23.61
C PHE A 409 6.60 19.36 -23.41
N PRO A 410 6.35 20.22 -24.42
CA PRO A 410 5.34 21.26 -24.33
C PRO A 410 3.92 20.74 -24.12
N LEU A 411 3.15 21.49 -23.33
CA LEU A 411 1.73 21.17 -23.11
C LEU A 411 0.91 21.48 -24.37
N PRO A 412 -0.14 20.68 -24.68
CA PRO A 412 -1.18 21.07 -25.62
C PRO A 412 -1.83 22.38 -25.20
N ARG A 413 -2.19 23.22 -26.19
CA ARG A 413 -2.78 24.54 -25.93
C ARG A 413 -4.07 24.46 -25.11
N ARG A 414 -4.91 23.46 -25.37
CA ARG A 414 -6.14 23.23 -24.60
C ARG A 414 -5.88 22.99 -23.11
N THR A 415 -4.87 22.18 -22.79
CA THR A 415 -4.45 21.92 -21.40
C THR A 415 -3.93 23.19 -20.75
N ALA A 416 -3.08 23.94 -21.47
CA ALA A 416 -2.56 25.22 -21.02
C ALA A 416 -3.67 26.25 -20.76
N ASP A 417 -4.66 26.35 -21.64
CA ASP A 417 -5.81 27.26 -21.49
C ASP A 417 -6.65 26.90 -20.25
N ARG A 418 -6.88 25.60 -19.99
CA ARG A 418 -7.59 25.15 -18.78
C ARG A 418 -6.81 25.47 -17.50
N LEU A 419 -5.49 25.27 -17.49
CA LEU A 419 -4.64 25.68 -16.36
C LEU A 419 -4.69 27.20 -16.14
N TYR A 420 -4.62 27.99 -17.22
CA TYR A 420 -4.72 29.45 -17.15
C TYR A 420 -6.07 29.91 -16.59
N MET A 421 -7.18 29.32 -17.04
CA MET A 421 -8.53 29.64 -16.52
C MET A 421 -8.69 29.27 -15.04
N ALA A 422 -7.96 28.27 -14.57
CA ALA A 422 -7.89 27.89 -13.15
C ALA A 422 -6.85 28.70 -12.36
N ASN A 423 -6.24 29.73 -12.97
CA ASN A 423 -5.18 30.56 -12.39
C ASN A 423 -3.96 29.74 -11.91
N GLN A 424 -3.64 28.67 -12.63
CA GLN A 424 -2.50 27.79 -12.35
C GLN A 424 -1.34 28.11 -13.30
N PRO A 425 -0.11 28.31 -12.78
CA PRO A 425 1.05 28.58 -13.63
C PRO A 425 1.46 27.32 -14.39
N ILE A 426 1.98 27.51 -15.60
CA ILE A 426 2.63 26.44 -16.36
C ILE A 426 4.13 26.47 -16.03
N PRO A 427 4.73 25.36 -15.56
CA PRO A 427 6.15 25.36 -15.23
C PRO A 427 6.99 25.59 -16.49
N GLN A 428 8.06 26.38 -16.35
CA GLN A 428 8.91 26.81 -17.47
C GLN A 428 9.49 25.62 -18.27
N ALA A 429 9.75 24.49 -17.59
CA ALA A 429 10.30 23.29 -18.20
C ALA A 429 9.39 22.67 -19.29
N PHE A 430 8.08 22.83 -19.18
CA PHE A 430 7.13 22.30 -20.18
C PHE A 430 6.89 23.34 -21.28
N GLY A 431 6.45 24.55 -20.91
CA GLY A 431 5.98 25.53 -21.89
C GLY A 431 4.70 25.09 -22.62
N ILE A 432 4.39 25.74 -23.75
CA ILE A 432 3.17 25.50 -24.53
C ILE A 432 3.54 25.27 -25.99
N ALA A 433 2.99 24.22 -26.60
CA ALA A 433 3.19 23.94 -28.01
C ALA A 433 2.57 25.03 -28.90
N ARG A 434 3.34 25.47 -29.91
CA ARG A 434 2.90 26.45 -30.92
C ARG A 434 2.21 25.78 -32.12
N SER A 435 2.50 24.50 -32.36
CA SER A 435 1.92 23.67 -33.40
C SER A 435 1.82 22.22 -32.93
N ALA A 436 0.98 21.42 -33.58
CA ALA A 436 0.80 20.00 -33.25
C ALA A 436 2.09 19.17 -33.46
N GLU A 437 2.99 19.62 -34.35
CA GLU A 437 4.28 18.95 -34.62
C GLU A 437 5.25 19.00 -33.44
N GLN A 438 5.06 19.93 -32.50
CA GLN A 438 5.88 20.03 -31.29
C GLN A 438 5.42 19.10 -30.17
N LEU A 439 4.24 18.49 -30.32
CA LEU A 439 3.68 17.58 -29.33
C LEU A 439 4.25 16.18 -29.55
N ALA A 440 4.66 15.53 -28.44
CA ALA A 440 5.05 14.12 -28.44
C ALA A 440 3.80 13.22 -28.47
N THR A 441 3.07 13.31 -29.58
CA THR A 441 1.77 12.68 -29.80
C THR A 441 1.91 11.25 -30.26
N ARG A 442 1.03 10.37 -29.75
CA ARG A 442 0.86 9.01 -30.25
C ARG A 442 -0.59 8.56 -30.18
N GLU A 443 -0.99 7.68 -31.09
CA GLU A 443 -2.28 7.01 -31.02
C GLU A 443 -2.16 5.75 -30.16
N ALA A 444 -3.07 5.58 -29.21
CA ALA A 444 -3.26 4.32 -28.50
C ALA A 444 -4.32 3.51 -29.25
N ARG A 445 -3.97 2.29 -29.66
CA ARG A 445 -4.82 1.41 -30.48
C ARG A 445 -5.05 0.08 -29.81
#